data_AF-A0A224V4J0-F1
#
_entry.id   AF-A0A224V4J0-F1
#
_cell.length_a   1.000
_cell.length_b   1.000
_cell.length_c   1.000
_cell.angle_alpha   90.00
_cell.angle_beta   90.00
_cell.angle_gamma   90.00
#
_symmetry.space_group_name_H-M   'P 1'
#
loop_
_entity.id
_entity.type
_entity.pdbx_description
1 polymer ?
#
loop_
_entity_poly.entity_id
_entity_poly.type
_entity_poly.pdbx_seq_one_letter_code
_entity_poly.pdbx_strand_id
1 'polypeptide(L)'
;MVGSGLVFNRASAKSAPKQTVVNVAFKSTDPTQLTDFVYNTVDSTSADYHQYLTPTAFAAKFGQPDSYVQSLKAYLDNYHVQTTIYPGNLAAKVTGTPANVQKAFNAKYVAAKKGSQITTAYKLPGSLSSQIVAVIGLYATKPKPKTTKKPNAKAKKTTTHKQAAINQAVSTGLSTTDQKPDTALSGNAFSKKYGVAKFANAYQLNDLYSKGL
;
A
#
# COMPACT_ATOMS: atom_id res chain seq x y z
N MET A 1 -43.62 50.74 5.95
CA MET A 1 -43.38 49.30 6.19
C MET A 1 -42.08 48.94 5.47
N VAL A 2 -40.99 48.83 6.22
CA VAL A 2 -39.64 48.58 5.69
C VAL A 2 -39.47 47.07 5.53
N GLY A 3 -39.35 46.61 4.28
CA GLY A 3 -39.09 45.20 3.97
C GLY A 3 -37.61 44.88 4.18
N SER A 4 -37.27 44.26 5.31
CA SER A 4 -35.92 43.75 5.57
C SER A 4 -35.67 42.51 4.71
N GLY A 5 -34.86 42.65 3.66
CA GLY A 5 -34.34 41.52 2.89
C GLY A 5 -33.34 40.70 3.71
N LEU A 6 -33.64 39.43 3.93
CA LEU A 6 -32.71 38.45 4.47
C LEU A 6 -31.63 38.14 3.42
N VAL A 7 -30.43 38.69 3.62
CA VAL A 7 -29.26 38.34 2.82
C VAL A 7 -28.70 37.02 3.34
N PHE A 8 -29.01 35.91 2.67
CA PHE A 8 -28.35 34.63 2.96
C PHE A 8 -26.92 34.66 2.43
N ASN A 9 -25.98 35.04 3.30
CA ASN A 9 -24.57 34.87 3.01
C ASN A 9 -24.25 33.37 3.06
N ARG A 10 -24.39 32.66 1.93
CA ARG A 10 -23.90 31.29 1.76
C ARG A 10 -22.36 31.34 1.80
N ALA A 11 -21.80 31.31 3.01
CA ALA A 11 -20.42 30.91 3.18
C ALA A 11 -20.26 29.54 2.52
N SER A 12 -19.47 29.48 1.45
CA SER A 12 -19.16 28.24 0.74
C SER A 12 -18.64 27.23 1.76
N ALA A 13 -19.43 26.19 2.05
CA ALA A 13 -19.02 25.13 2.95
C ALA A 13 -17.73 24.50 2.41
N LYS A 14 -16.61 24.77 3.06
CA LYS A 14 -15.32 24.21 2.69
C LYS A 14 -15.43 22.70 2.85
N SER A 15 -15.38 21.97 1.74
CA SER A 15 -15.44 20.50 1.72
C SER A 15 -14.49 19.94 2.76
N ALA A 16 -15.00 19.03 3.60
CA ALA A 16 -14.22 18.40 4.66
C ALA A 16 -12.93 17.81 4.05
N PRO A 17 -11.77 17.95 4.71
CA PRO A 17 -10.51 17.47 4.16
C PRO A 17 -10.59 15.97 3.93
N LYS A 18 -10.25 15.52 2.72
CA LYS A 18 -10.19 14.10 2.39
C LYS A 18 -9.26 13.39 3.38
N GLN A 19 -9.80 12.38 4.06
CA GLN A 19 -9.04 11.52 4.97
C GLN A 19 -8.43 10.35 4.18
N THR A 20 -7.32 9.83 4.68
CA THR A 20 -6.73 8.57 4.22
C THR A 20 -6.66 7.60 5.39
N VAL A 21 -6.77 6.30 5.08
CA VAL A 21 -6.62 5.22 6.03
C VAL A 21 -5.34 4.46 5.73
N VAL A 22 -4.56 4.18 6.76
CA VAL A 22 -3.32 3.40 6.72
C VAL A 22 -3.40 2.31 7.77
N ASN A 23 -2.97 1.10 7.46
CA ASN A 23 -2.85 0.03 8.46
C ASN A 23 -1.39 -0.18 8.81
N VAL A 24 -1.08 -0.19 10.10
CA VAL A 24 0.25 -0.49 10.61
C VAL A 24 0.22 -1.89 11.20
N ALA A 25 1.12 -2.76 10.76
CA ALA A 25 1.29 -4.11 11.27
C ALA A 25 2.51 -4.16 12.19
N PHE A 26 2.36 -4.77 13.35
CA PHE A 26 3.40 -4.94 14.35
C PHE A 26 3.97 -6.36 14.34
N LYS A 27 5.18 -6.51 14.88
CA LYS A 27 5.76 -7.81 15.17
C LYS A 27 5.05 -8.45 16.35
N SER A 28 4.98 -9.78 16.37
CA SER A 28 4.72 -10.51 17.63
C SER A 28 5.85 -10.24 18.62
N THR A 29 5.52 -10.17 19.90
CA THR A 29 6.52 -10.14 20.99
C THR A 29 7.30 -11.45 21.06
N ASP A 30 6.66 -12.56 20.69
CA ASP A 30 7.28 -13.88 20.56
C ASP A 30 6.79 -14.57 19.27
N PRO A 31 7.49 -14.40 18.13
CA PRO A 31 7.08 -14.98 16.86
C PRO A 31 7.24 -16.50 16.81
N THR A 32 8.19 -17.06 17.56
CA THR A 32 8.42 -18.51 17.63
C THR A 32 7.29 -19.17 18.41
N GLN A 33 7.02 -18.70 19.63
CA GLN A 33 5.93 -19.25 20.44
C GLN A 33 4.56 -19.05 19.78
N LEU A 34 4.35 -17.93 19.07
CA LEU A 34 3.12 -17.75 18.28
C LEU A 34 2.98 -18.83 17.20
N THR A 35 4.08 -19.12 16.49
CA THR A 35 4.08 -20.15 15.44
C THR A 35 3.81 -21.53 16.03
N ASP A 36 4.48 -21.88 17.13
CA ASP A 36 4.29 -23.15 17.82
C ASP A 36 2.86 -23.30 18.35
N PHE A 37 2.31 -22.25 18.97
CA PHE A 37 0.92 -22.26 19.45
C PHE A 37 -0.08 -22.51 18.31
N VAL A 38 0.12 -21.88 17.15
CA VAL A 38 -0.74 -22.12 15.98
C VAL A 38 -0.70 -23.60 15.57
N TYR A 39 0.48 -24.22 15.50
CA TYR A 39 0.58 -25.65 15.18
C TYR A 39 0.00 -26.55 16.28
N ASN A 40 0.23 -26.22 17.54
CA ASN A 40 -0.29 -26.96 18.68
C ASN A 40 -1.83 -26.97 18.72
N THR A 41 -2.50 -25.89 18.28
CA THR A 41 -3.98 -25.85 18.26
C THR A 41 -4.64 -26.83 17.29
N VAL A 42 -3.88 -27.37 16.32
CA VAL A 42 -4.35 -28.34 15.33
C VAL A 42 -3.72 -29.72 15.48
N ASP A 43 -2.75 -29.89 16.39
CA ASP A 43 -2.16 -31.17 16.73
C ASP A 43 -2.97 -31.87 17.84
N SER A 44 -3.59 -33.01 17.51
CA SER A 44 -4.40 -33.79 18.45
C SER A 44 -3.65 -34.33 19.67
N THR A 45 -2.32 -34.40 19.62
CA THR A 45 -1.48 -34.84 20.74
C THR A 45 -1.08 -33.70 21.66
N SER A 46 -1.31 -32.46 21.25
CA SER A 46 -0.98 -31.27 22.02
C SER A 46 -2.04 -30.96 23.08
N ALA A 47 -1.58 -30.43 24.22
CA ALA A 47 -2.48 -29.91 25.25
C ALA A 47 -3.27 -28.68 24.78
N ASP A 48 -2.79 -27.96 23.76
CA ASP A 48 -3.48 -26.78 23.20
C ASP A 48 -4.48 -27.14 22.08
N TYR A 49 -4.70 -28.44 21.78
CA TYR A 49 -5.61 -28.86 20.71
C TYR A 49 -7.01 -28.24 20.89
N HIS A 50 -7.48 -27.55 19.84
CA HIS A 50 -8.74 -26.78 19.84
C HIS A 50 -8.86 -25.68 20.92
N GLN A 51 -7.76 -25.29 21.57
CA GLN A 51 -7.73 -24.22 22.57
C GLN A 51 -7.47 -22.86 21.92
N TYR A 52 -8.46 -22.33 21.20
CA TYR A 52 -8.33 -21.04 20.53
C TYR A 52 -8.40 -19.86 21.50
N LEU A 53 -7.59 -18.83 21.24
CA LEU A 53 -7.57 -17.62 22.06
C LEU A 53 -8.63 -16.62 21.60
N THR A 54 -9.23 -15.93 22.56
CA THR A 54 -9.93 -14.68 22.29
C THR A 54 -8.93 -13.59 21.86
N PRO A 55 -9.37 -12.52 21.19
CA PRO A 55 -8.46 -11.44 20.78
C PRO A 55 -7.67 -10.83 21.94
N THR A 56 -8.29 -10.68 23.13
CA THR A 56 -7.62 -10.14 24.32
C THR A 56 -6.60 -11.11 24.90
N ALA A 57 -6.89 -12.41 24.94
CA ALA A 57 -5.93 -13.43 25.35
C ALA A 57 -4.76 -13.54 24.37
N PHE A 58 -5.03 -13.38 23.07
CA PHE A 58 -4.01 -13.29 22.04
C PHE A 58 -3.11 -12.07 22.24
N ALA A 59 -3.69 -10.89 22.49
CA ALA A 59 -2.92 -9.67 22.76
C ALA A 59 -2.00 -9.84 23.98
N ALA A 60 -2.50 -10.46 25.04
CA ALA A 60 -1.72 -10.70 26.25
C ALA A 60 -0.53 -11.65 26.02
N LYS A 61 -0.67 -12.66 25.15
CA LYS A 61 0.41 -13.63 24.87
C LYS A 61 1.39 -13.16 23.80
N PHE A 62 0.89 -12.61 22.70
CA PHE A 62 1.67 -12.39 21.47
C PHE A 62 1.61 -10.95 20.94
N GLY A 63 0.68 -10.13 21.45
CA GLY A 63 0.50 -8.75 21.03
C GLY A 63 1.59 -7.82 21.55
N GLN A 64 1.70 -6.63 20.95
CA GLN A 64 2.55 -5.58 21.48
C GLN A 64 2.05 -5.11 22.86
N PRO A 65 2.96 -4.70 23.77
CA PRO A 65 2.57 -4.22 25.09
C PRO A 65 1.78 -2.91 24.98
N ASP A 66 0.88 -2.68 25.94
CA ASP A 66 0.06 -1.47 25.98
C ASP A 66 0.90 -0.19 25.97
N SER A 67 2.05 -0.20 26.64
CA SER A 67 3.01 0.91 26.64
C SER A 67 3.51 1.27 25.24
N TYR A 68 3.76 0.28 24.38
CA TYR A 68 4.19 0.51 23.00
C TYR A 68 3.05 1.12 22.17
N VAL A 69 1.85 0.53 22.21
CA VAL A 69 0.73 1.00 21.39
C VAL A 69 0.26 2.39 21.82
N GLN A 70 0.34 2.74 23.12
CA GLN A 70 0.07 4.09 23.60
C GLN A 70 1.16 5.08 23.16
N SER A 71 2.43 4.66 23.15
CA SER A 71 3.54 5.49 22.64
C SER A 71 3.36 5.81 21.15
N LEU A 72 2.94 4.82 20.35
CA LEU A 72 2.62 5.02 18.94
C LEU A 72 1.43 5.98 18.78
N LYS A 73 0.36 5.79 19.56
CA LYS A 73 -0.82 6.65 19.52
C LYS A 73 -0.46 8.09 19.86
N ALA A 74 0.29 8.32 20.93
CA ALA A 74 0.76 9.65 21.33
C ALA A 74 1.65 10.29 20.26
N TYR A 75 2.55 9.51 19.65
CA TYR A 75 3.39 9.98 18.56
C TYR A 75 2.56 10.46 17.36
N LEU A 76 1.59 9.67 16.91
CA LEU A 76 0.75 10.00 15.75
C LEU A 76 -0.22 11.15 16.04
N ASP A 77 -0.70 11.27 17.27
CA ASP A 77 -1.57 12.36 17.70
C ASP A 77 -0.92 13.75 17.54
N ASN A 78 0.39 13.85 17.78
CA ASN A 78 1.17 15.08 17.54
C ASN A 78 1.17 15.54 16.07
N TYR A 79 0.78 14.67 15.14
CA TYR A 79 0.62 14.99 13.72
C TYR A 79 -0.85 15.14 13.31
N HIS A 80 -1.78 15.18 14.27
CA HIS A 80 -3.23 15.13 14.04
C HIS A 80 -3.64 13.89 13.24
N VAL A 81 -3.06 12.75 13.61
CA VAL A 81 -3.35 11.44 13.01
C VAL A 81 -3.93 10.54 14.10
N GLN A 82 -5.18 10.12 13.90
CA GLN A 82 -5.88 9.25 14.83
C GLN A 82 -5.43 7.81 14.67
N THR A 83 -5.32 7.10 15.79
CA THR A 83 -4.89 5.70 15.84
C THR A 83 -5.88 4.87 16.64
N THR A 84 -6.37 3.78 16.03
CA THR A 84 -7.21 2.76 16.66
C THR A 84 -6.46 1.44 16.65
N ILE A 85 -6.17 0.89 17.83
CA ILE A 85 -5.51 -0.41 17.97
C ILE A 85 -6.55 -1.52 17.80
N TYR A 86 -6.23 -2.56 17.04
CA TYR A 86 -7.08 -3.74 16.94
C TYR A 86 -6.92 -4.62 18.20
N PRO A 87 -7.97 -5.33 18.66
CA PRO A 87 -7.97 -6.02 19.95
C PRO A 87 -6.85 -7.05 20.20
N GLY A 88 -6.16 -7.52 19.15
CA GLY A 88 -5.01 -8.43 19.26
C GLY A 88 -3.65 -7.74 19.43
N ASN A 89 -3.60 -6.41 19.52
CA ASN A 89 -2.37 -5.59 19.65
C ASN A 89 -1.27 -5.88 18.60
N LEU A 90 -1.61 -6.43 17.43
CA LEU A 90 -0.67 -6.65 16.31
C LEU A 90 -0.90 -5.76 15.09
N ALA A 91 -1.94 -4.94 15.12
CA ALA A 91 -2.15 -3.96 14.09
C ALA A 91 -2.87 -2.74 14.63
N ALA A 92 -2.73 -1.63 13.90
CA ALA A 92 -3.48 -0.41 14.15
C ALA A 92 -4.04 0.15 12.85
N LYS A 93 -5.27 0.65 12.92
CA LYS A 93 -5.85 1.52 11.91
C LYS A 93 -5.45 2.96 12.22
N VAL A 94 -4.87 3.62 11.23
CA VAL A 94 -4.42 5.00 11.31
C VAL A 94 -5.24 5.84 10.33
N THR A 95 -5.77 6.98 10.77
CA THR A 95 -6.62 7.86 9.95
C THR A 95 -6.21 9.31 10.12
N GLY A 96 -6.07 10.03 9.01
CA GLY A 96 -5.70 11.44 9.00
C GLY A 96 -5.73 12.02 7.59
N THR A 97 -5.44 13.30 7.46
CA THR A 97 -5.26 13.89 6.12
C THR A 97 -4.01 13.30 5.45
N PRO A 98 -3.94 13.18 4.12
CA PRO A 98 -2.76 12.67 3.43
C PRO A 98 -1.47 13.40 3.82
N ALA A 99 -1.52 14.72 3.98
CA ALA A 99 -0.37 15.53 4.38
C ALA A 99 0.11 15.20 5.80
N ASN A 100 -0.82 15.06 6.75
CA ASN A 100 -0.50 14.72 8.13
C ASN A 100 0.10 13.32 8.24
N VAL A 101 -0.51 12.33 7.58
CA VAL A 101 -0.04 10.96 7.56
C VAL A 101 1.34 10.87 6.90
N GLN A 102 1.57 11.54 5.77
CA GLN A 102 2.92 11.60 5.17
C GLN A 102 3.95 12.22 6.10
N LYS A 103 3.59 13.30 6.80
CA LYS A 103 4.49 13.98 7.75
C LYS A 103 4.82 13.08 8.94
N ALA A 104 3.82 12.42 9.51
CA ALA A 104 3.97 11.50 10.65
C ALA A 104 4.88 10.32 10.33
N PHE A 105 4.77 9.75 9.13
CA PHE A 105 5.60 8.61 8.71
C PHE A 105 6.89 9.03 8.00
N ASN A 106 7.20 10.33 7.91
CA ASN A 106 8.28 10.88 7.09
C ASN A 106 8.33 10.22 5.69
N ALA A 107 7.16 10.13 5.06
CA ALA A 107 6.94 9.38 3.85
C ALA A 107 7.66 10.05 2.66
N LYS A 108 8.46 9.28 1.93
CA LYS A 108 9.23 9.74 0.78
C LYS A 108 8.85 8.97 -0.46
N TYR A 109 8.61 9.72 -1.52
CA TYR A 109 8.38 9.15 -2.84
C TYR A 109 9.68 8.51 -3.34
N VAL A 110 9.61 7.23 -3.70
CA VAL A 110 10.70 6.50 -4.35
C VAL A 110 10.31 6.28 -5.80
N ALA A 111 11.09 6.88 -6.70
CA ALA A 111 10.86 6.73 -8.13
C ALA A 111 11.05 5.27 -8.55
N ALA A 112 10.15 4.79 -9.40
CA ALA A 112 10.33 3.53 -10.10
C ALA A 112 11.66 3.55 -10.87
N LYS A 113 12.50 2.52 -10.66
CA LYS A 113 13.54 2.16 -11.62
C LYS A 113 12.90 1.45 -12.81
N LYS A 114 13.60 1.34 -13.95
CA LYS A 114 13.08 0.70 -15.16
C LYS A 114 12.63 -0.74 -14.83
N GLY A 115 11.31 -1.00 -14.93
CA GLY A 115 10.71 -2.30 -14.60
C GLY A 115 10.23 -2.47 -13.14
N SER A 116 10.38 -1.45 -12.28
CA SER A 116 9.89 -1.49 -10.89
C SER A 116 8.65 -0.61 -10.71
N GLN A 117 7.85 -0.91 -9.70
CA GLN A 117 6.75 -0.05 -9.29
C GLN A 117 7.26 1.13 -8.45
N ILE A 118 6.49 2.21 -8.44
CA ILE A 118 6.69 3.32 -7.52
C ILE A 118 6.43 2.82 -6.10
N THR A 119 7.29 3.20 -5.16
CA THR A 119 7.11 2.84 -3.74
C THR A 119 7.21 4.05 -2.83
N THR A 120 6.76 3.86 -1.59
CA THR A 120 6.89 4.85 -0.52
C THR A 120 7.88 4.32 0.50
N ALA A 121 8.97 5.05 0.73
CA ALA A 121 9.82 4.83 1.89
C ALA A 121 9.25 5.61 3.07
N TYR A 122 9.41 5.12 4.30
CA TYR A 122 8.96 5.80 5.51
C TYR A 122 10.00 5.65 6.62
N LYS A 123 9.95 6.55 7.61
CA LYS A 123 10.80 6.52 8.80
C LYS A 123 9.99 6.92 10.02
N LEU A 124 10.19 6.19 11.11
CA LEU A 124 9.65 6.48 12.43
C LEU A 124 10.81 6.57 13.44
N PRO A 125 10.60 7.16 14.63
CA PRO A 125 11.56 7.10 15.73
C PRO A 125 11.95 5.65 16.04
N GLY A 126 13.21 5.43 16.45
CA GLY A 126 13.81 4.09 16.50
C GLY A 126 13.03 3.06 17.31
N SER A 127 12.56 3.43 18.51
CA SER A 127 11.76 2.54 19.35
C SER A 127 10.41 2.17 18.74
N LEU A 128 9.82 3.05 17.94
CA LEU A 128 8.56 2.77 17.23
C LEU A 128 8.80 1.92 15.98
N SER A 129 9.87 2.19 15.22
CA SER A 129 10.13 1.47 13.96
C SER A 129 10.57 0.03 14.17
N SER A 130 11.21 -0.30 15.30
CA SER A 130 11.75 -1.63 15.57
C SER A 130 10.67 -2.71 15.64
N GLN A 131 9.46 -2.34 16.07
CA GLN A 131 8.31 -3.24 16.24
C GLN A 131 7.36 -3.26 15.04
N ILE A 132 7.59 -2.44 14.01
CA ILE A 132 6.71 -2.39 12.83
C ILE A 132 7.23 -3.35 11.77
N VAL A 133 6.32 -4.18 11.24
CA VAL A 133 6.57 -5.04 10.09
C VAL A 133 6.27 -4.29 8.80
N ALA A 134 5.12 -3.63 8.73
CA ALA A 134 4.65 -2.97 7.52
C ALA A 134 3.72 -1.79 7.82
N VAL A 135 3.71 -0.84 6.89
CA VAL A 135 2.75 0.27 6.86
C VAL A 135 2.06 0.23 5.50
N ILE A 136 0.79 -0.16 5.50
CA ILE A 136 0.00 -0.50 4.32
C ILE A 136 -0.96 0.66 4.01
N GLY A 137 -0.98 1.09 2.74
CA GLY A 137 -1.81 2.23 2.29
C GLY A 137 -1.14 3.59 2.47
N LEU A 138 0.14 3.65 2.83
CA LEU A 138 0.90 4.90 2.90
C LEU A 138 1.44 5.29 1.52
N TYR A 139 0.98 6.43 1.01
CA TYR A 139 1.39 6.96 -0.29
C TYR A 139 2.10 8.30 -0.14
N ALA A 140 3.34 8.40 -0.62
CA ALA A 140 4.05 9.67 -0.75
C ALA A 140 3.75 10.37 -2.08
N THR A 141 3.57 11.68 -2.04
CA THR A 141 3.37 12.50 -3.25
C THR A 141 4.69 12.72 -3.97
N LYS A 142 4.66 12.65 -5.30
CA LYS A 142 5.79 13.06 -6.15
C LYS A 142 6.17 14.52 -5.84
N PRO A 143 7.45 14.83 -5.56
CA PRO A 143 7.87 16.21 -5.43
C PRO A 143 7.61 16.94 -6.74
N LYS A 144 6.94 18.09 -6.68
CA LYS A 144 6.81 18.97 -7.85
C LYS A 144 8.21 19.47 -8.23
N PRO A 145 8.58 19.46 -9.52
CA PRO A 145 9.83 20.06 -9.96
C PRO A 145 9.85 21.53 -9.52
N LYS A 146 10.93 21.94 -8.84
CA LYS A 146 11.13 23.36 -8.53
C LYS A 146 11.33 24.08 -9.86
N THR A 147 10.34 24.83 -10.31
CA THR A 147 10.47 25.72 -11.46
C THR A 147 11.41 26.85 -11.07
N THR A 148 12.71 26.69 -11.33
CA THR A 148 13.58 27.85 -11.47
C THR A 148 13.13 28.56 -12.74
N LYS A 149 12.60 29.78 -12.61
CA LYS A 149 12.31 30.63 -13.76
C LYS A 149 13.65 30.91 -14.47
N LYS A 150 14.00 30.10 -15.47
CA LYS A 150 15.06 30.44 -16.42
C LYS A 150 14.47 31.42 -17.45
N PRO A 151 15.15 32.53 -17.78
CA PRO A 151 14.71 33.44 -18.83
C PRO A 151 14.60 32.71 -20.18
N ASN A 152 13.59 33.10 -20.97
CA ASN A 152 13.19 32.53 -22.25
C ASN A 152 14.37 32.20 -23.20
N ALA A 153 14.43 30.96 -23.65
CA ALA A 153 15.02 30.60 -24.94
C ALA A 153 13.95 29.92 -25.80
N LYS A 154 13.80 30.44 -27.02
CA LYS A 154 12.72 30.18 -27.97
C LYS A 154 12.63 28.70 -28.42
N ALA A 155 11.42 28.32 -28.78
CA ALA A 155 10.95 26.98 -29.10
C ALA A 155 11.64 26.31 -30.31
N LYS A 156 11.65 24.97 -30.31
CA LYS A 156 11.52 24.18 -31.54
C LYS A 156 10.66 22.94 -31.28
N LYS A 157 9.49 22.90 -31.91
CA LYS A 157 8.61 21.73 -32.03
C LYS A 157 9.25 20.71 -32.97
N THR A 158 9.09 19.42 -32.66
CA THR A 158 8.85 18.38 -33.67
C THR A 158 8.14 17.19 -33.02
N THR A 159 6.90 16.99 -33.45
CA THR A 159 6.08 15.79 -33.28
C THR A 159 6.45 14.75 -34.33
N THR A 160 6.73 13.51 -33.94
CA THR A 160 6.46 12.34 -34.79
C THR A 160 6.11 11.13 -33.94
N HIS A 161 4.87 10.67 -34.06
CA HIS A 161 4.40 9.38 -33.56
C HIS A 161 4.96 8.26 -34.44
N LYS A 162 5.54 7.21 -33.84
CA LYS A 162 5.65 5.90 -34.49
C LYS A 162 4.95 4.86 -33.62
N GLN A 163 3.74 4.49 -34.03
CA GLN A 163 3.14 3.20 -33.68
C GLN A 163 4.10 2.10 -34.17
N ALA A 164 4.58 1.26 -33.27
CA ALA A 164 5.20 0.00 -33.64
C ALA A 164 4.15 -1.10 -33.53
N ALA A 165 3.71 -1.57 -34.70
CA ALA A 165 2.87 -2.75 -34.88
C ALA A 165 3.54 -4.00 -34.30
N ILE A 166 2.77 -4.85 -33.61
CA ILE A 166 3.19 -6.17 -33.15
C ILE A 166 2.39 -7.23 -33.90
N ASN A 167 2.83 -7.54 -35.12
CA ASN A 167 2.53 -8.81 -35.76
C ASN A 167 3.66 -9.77 -35.40
N GLN A 168 3.43 -10.76 -34.55
CA GLN A 168 4.08 -12.08 -34.62
C GLN A 168 3.20 -13.10 -33.89
N ALA A 169 2.59 -13.99 -34.67
CA ALA A 169 1.95 -15.19 -34.17
C ALA A 169 3.04 -16.14 -33.67
N VAL A 170 2.99 -16.50 -32.39
CA VAL A 170 3.82 -17.57 -31.83
C VAL A 170 2.86 -18.62 -31.28
N SER A 171 2.81 -19.76 -31.97
CA SER A 171 2.14 -20.96 -31.48
C SER A 171 2.86 -21.45 -30.24
N THR A 172 2.14 -21.66 -29.13
CA THR A 172 2.66 -22.43 -28.00
C THR A 172 1.54 -23.26 -27.41
N GLY A 173 1.63 -24.58 -27.62
CA GLY A 173 0.92 -25.54 -26.80
C GLY A 173 1.28 -25.32 -25.32
N LEU A 174 0.32 -25.56 -24.44
CA LEU A 174 0.50 -25.44 -23.00
C LEU A 174 1.54 -26.49 -22.53
N SER A 175 2.76 -26.06 -22.19
CA SER A 175 3.71 -26.93 -21.49
C SER A 175 3.17 -27.27 -20.09
N THR A 176 2.90 -28.55 -19.84
CA THR A 176 2.44 -29.12 -18.57
C THR A 176 3.60 -29.69 -17.75
N THR A 177 4.76 -29.02 -17.73
CA THR A 177 5.92 -29.50 -16.97
C THR A 177 5.96 -28.89 -15.56
N ASP A 178 6.27 -29.71 -14.56
CA ASP A 178 6.42 -29.35 -13.13
C ASP A 178 7.66 -28.49 -12.82
N GLN A 179 8.36 -28.01 -13.84
CA GLN A 179 9.49 -27.09 -13.67
C GLN A 179 8.99 -25.73 -13.19
N LYS A 180 9.51 -25.30 -12.03
CA LYS A 180 9.26 -23.98 -11.44
C LYS A 180 9.49 -22.88 -12.50
N PRO A 181 8.56 -21.93 -12.66
CA PRO A 181 8.73 -20.82 -13.59
C PRO A 181 10.04 -20.07 -13.35
N ASP A 182 10.78 -19.79 -14.42
CA ASP A 182 11.96 -18.93 -14.36
C ASP A 182 11.51 -17.49 -14.06
N THR A 183 11.69 -17.06 -12.81
CA THR A 183 11.33 -15.72 -12.33
C THR A 183 12.34 -14.64 -12.68
N ALA A 184 13.49 -14.99 -13.29
CA ALA A 184 14.51 -14.02 -13.69
C ALA A 184 14.21 -13.35 -15.04
N LEU A 185 13.17 -13.81 -15.76
CA LEU A 185 12.76 -13.24 -17.04
C LEU A 185 12.36 -11.76 -16.89
N SER A 186 13.08 -10.88 -17.60
CA SER A 186 12.88 -9.43 -17.50
C SER A 186 11.82 -8.89 -18.47
N GLY A 187 11.23 -7.75 -18.11
CA GLY A 187 10.19 -7.10 -18.91
C GLY A 187 8.94 -7.95 -19.05
N ASN A 188 8.33 -7.96 -20.24
CA ASN A 188 7.08 -8.67 -20.47
C ASN A 188 7.30 -10.17 -20.77
N ALA A 189 8.55 -10.65 -20.80
CA ALA A 189 8.88 -12.03 -21.15
C ALA A 189 8.28 -13.03 -20.16
N PHE A 190 8.33 -12.74 -18.85
CA PHE A 190 7.69 -13.59 -17.84
C PHE A 190 6.18 -13.68 -18.05
N SER A 191 5.51 -12.54 -18.23
CA SER A 191 4.05 -12.49 -18.41
C SER A 191 3.58 -13.17 -19.69
N LYS A 192 4.39 -13.12 -20.76
CA LYS A 192 4.10 -13.83 -22.03
C LYS A 192 4.23 -15.34 -21.89
N LYS A 193 5.13 -15.83 -21.02
CA LYS A 193 5.42 -17.27 -20.88
C LYS A 193 4.62 -17.95 -19.77
N TYR A 194 4.34 -17.24 -18.67
CA TYR A 194 3.74 -17.80 -17.45
C TYR A 194 2.58 -16.99 -16.86
N GLY A 195 2.32 -15.76 -17.34
CA GLY A 195 1.39 -14.82 -16.69
C GLY A 195 0.20 -14.40 -17.54
N VAL A 196 -0.40 -13.27 -17.17
CA VAL A 196 -1.67 -12.77 -17.73
C VAL A 196 -1.64 -12.51 -19.24
N ALA A 197 -0.48 -12.16 -19.81
CA ALA A 197 -0.38 -11.92 -21.24
C ALA A 197 -0.49 -13.22 -22.06
N LYS A 198 -0.03 -14.35 -21.51
CA LYS A 198 -0.26 -15.68 -22.10
C LYS A 198 -1.75 -15.99 -22.20
N PHE A 199 -2.48 -15.75 -21.11
CA PHE A 199 -3.92 -15.97 -21.05
C PHE A 199 -4.67 -15.04 -22.02
N ALA A 200 -4.38 -13.75 -21.99
CA ALA A 200 -5.02 -12.78 -22.88
C ALA A 200 -4.78 -13.12 -24.37
N ASN A 201 -3.58 -13.60 -24.73
CA ASN A 201 -3.30 -14.09 -26.08
C ASN A 201 -4.08 -15.37 -26.42
N ALA A 202 -4.08 -16.37 -25.52
CA ALA A 202 -4.77 -17.64 -25.74
C ALA A 202 -6.28 -17.47 -25.97
N TYR A 203 -6.89 -16.47 -25.31
CA TYR A 203 -8.32 -16.18 -25.41
C TYR A 203 -8.64 -14.92 -26.22
N GLN A 204 -7.67 -14.40 -26.99
CA GLN A 204 -7.85 -13.25 -27.89
C GLN A 204 -8.41 -11.97 -27.22
N LEU A 205 -8.15 -11.81 -25.92
CA LEU A 205 -8.69 -10.70 -25.11
C LEU A 205 -7.97 -9.37 -25.35
N ASN A 206 -6.84 -9.37 -26.07
CA ASN A 206 -6.08 -8.14 -26.34
C ASN A 206 -6.88 -7.10 -27.13
N ASP A 207 -7.80 -7.54 -27.99
CA ASP A 207 -8.65 -6.65 -28.76
C ASP A 207 -9.70 -5.95 -27.88
N LEU A 208 -10.08 -6.57 -26.76
CA LEU A 208 -10.97 -5.98 -25.76
C LEU A 208 -10.21 -4.95 -24.92
N TYR A 209 -9.00 -5.30 -24.45
CA TYR A 209 -8.14 -4.38 -23.70
C TYR A 209 -7.74 -3.14 -24.52
N SER A 210 -7.45 -3.31 -25.82
CA SER A 210 -7.11 -2.17 -26.70
C SER A 210 -8.29 -1.22 -26.96
N LYS A 211 -9.52 -1.70 -26.74
CA LYS A 211 -10.75 -0.90 -26.80
C LYS A 211 -11.16 -0.30 -25.45
N GLY A 212 -10.34 -0.48 -24.40
CA GLY A 212 -10.55 0.16 -23.09
C GLY A 212 -11.49 -0.56 -22.15
N LEU A 213 -11.68 -1.88 -22.33
CA LEU A 213 -12.22 -2.76 -21.29
C LEU A 213 -11.16 -3.13 -20.25
#